data_AF-A0A814YUN5-F1
#
_entry.id   AF-A0A814YUN5-F1
#
_cell.length_a   1.000
_cell.length_b   1.000
_cell.length_c   1.000
_cell.angle_alpha   90.00
_cell.angle_beta   90.00
_cell.angle_gamma   90.00
#
_symmetry.space_group_name_H-M   'P 1'
#
loop_
_entity.id
_entity.type
_entity.pdbx_description
1 polymer ?
#
loop_
_entity_poly.entity_id
_entity_poly.type
_entity_poly.pdbx_seq_one_letter_code
_entity_poly.pdbx_strand_id
1 'polypeptide(L)'
;MEDNSDVKQLNNALKTKFTDAVVTENMIDEKINEEVDFYDFLEAISDKSDTITHELEDQQIDSQHPWRRSKIDILEQRRRLKNQLEQRIRTCSIYLKKSNFIQTRDKISFSIGVVNACFSPLIAGRWPHLLPFVYTTQILFLIPVRSFYYKQKTWHYSLYDLCYFVNLLTLVYLWILPSSTILFTVCYMLSHGPLAFAIVLWHNSLVFHSLDKVTSVFIHAYPSLTLCTIRWLLPLNVQRDRYPAIASIDDKEEHNI
;
A
#
# COMPACT_ATOMS: atom_id res chain seq x y z
N MET A 1 -30.25 31.63 44.51
CA MET A 1 -29.91 32.46 43.32
C MET A 1 -28.55 32.08 42.71
N GLU A 2 -27.87 31.02 43.19
CA GLU A 2 -26.54 30.58 42.71
C GLU A 2 -26.57 29.59 41.53
N ASP A 3 -27.68 28.87 41.32
CA ASP A 3 -27.78 27.75 40.34
C ASP A 3 -27.67 28.16 38.85
N ASN A 4 -27.97 29.42 38.53
CA ASN A 4 -27.94 29.91 37.15
C ASN A 4 -26.55 30.46 36.73
N SER A 5 -25.62 30.59 37.69
CA SER A 5 -24.23 31.01 37.47
C SER A 5 -23.40 29.85 36.92
N ASP A 6 -23.52 28.69 37.57
CA ASP A 6 -22.67 27.52 37.30
C ASP A 6 -23.03 26.85 35.99
N VAL A 7 -24.32 26.82 35.65
CA VAL A 7 -24.81 26.35 34.33
C VAL A 7 -24.34 27.27 33.20
N LYS A 8 -24.23 28.59 33.46
CA LYS A 8 -23.68 29.54 32.48
C LYS A 8 -22.18 29.38 32.31
N GLN A 9 -21.45 29.15 33.40
CA GLN A 9 -20.02 28.88 33.35
C GLN A 9 -19.70 27.55 32.64
N LEU A 10 -20.48 26.50 32.90
CA LEU A 10 -20.34 25.21 32.23
C LEU A 10 -20.63 25.32 30.73
N ASN A 11 -21.71 26.03 30.35
CA ASN A 11 -22.03 26.28 28.95
C ASN A 11 -20.97 27.13 28.25
N ASN A 12 -20.42 28.15 28.93
CA ASN A 12 -19.33 28.94 28.36
C ASN A 12 -18.05 28.11 28.22
N ALA A 13 -17.66 27.34 29.23
CA ALA A 13 -16.48 26.47 29.18
C ALA A 13 -16.59 25.39 28.10
N LEU A 14 -17.79 24.82 27.92
CA LEU A 14 -18.09 23.92 26.82
C LEU A 14 -17.96 24.63 25.47
N LYS A 15 -18.51 25.84 25.35
CA LYS A 15 -18.42 26.67 24.14
C LYS A 15 -16.97 27.05 23.81
N THR A 16 -16.13 27.36 24.80
CA THR A 16 -14.70 27.64 24.59
C THR A 16 -13.96 26.40 24.12
N LYS A 17 -14.13 25.25 24.80
CA LYS A 17 -13.57 23.97 24.34
C LYS A 17 -14.04 23.60 22.93
N PHE A 18 -15.28 23.97 22.59
CA PHE A 18 -15.84 23.80 21.26
C PHE A 18 -15.20 24.71 20.22
N THR A 19 -14.95 25.96 20.60
CA THR A 19 -14.32 26.94 19.74
C THR A 19 -12.85 26.57 19.51
N ASP A 20 -12.17 26.04 20.53
CA ASP A 20 -10.80 25.53 20.41
C ASP A 20 -10.70 24.30 19.49
N ALA A 21 -11.70 23.41 19.51
CA ALA A 21 -11.83 22.29 18.56
C ALA A 21 -12.20 22.73 17.14
N VAL A 22 -12.78 23.92 16.98
CA VAL A 22 -13.02 24.59 15.70
C VAL A 22 -11.81 25.44 15.29
N VAL A 23 -10.97 25.91 16.21
CA VAL A 23 -9.72 26.63 15.90
C VAL A 23 -8.66 25.67 15.34
N THR A 24 -8.74 24.37 15.64
CA THR A 24 -8.01 23.34 14.89
C THR A 24 -8.37 23.31 13.39
N GLU A 25 -9.50 23.90 12.96
CA GLU A 25 -9.91 24.05 11.55
C GLU A 25 -8.92 24.97 10.79
N ASN A 26 -8.25 25.92 11.45
CA ASN A 26 -7.20 26.76 10.83
C ASN A 26 -5.85 26.04 10.70
N MET A 27 -5.61 24.97 11.47
CA MET A 27 -4.43 24.10 11.28
C MET A 27 -4.62 23.12 10.11
N ILE A 28 -5.86 22.93 9.64
CA ILE A 28 -6.17 22.06 8.50
C ILE A 28 -5.71 22.72 7.21
N ASP A 29 -5.84 24.04 7.07
CA ASP A 29 -5.45 24.75 5.85
C ASP A 29 -3.92 24.78 5.61
N GLU A 30 -3.11 24.74 6.67
CA GLU A 30 -1.64 24.73 6.57
C GLU A 30 -1.07 23.32 6.32
N LYS A 31 -1.83 22.26 6.62
CA LYS A 31 -1.43 20.85 6.45
C LYS A 31 -1.83 20.21 5.12
N ILE A 32 -2.45 20.96 4.20
CA ILE A 32 -2.94 20.47 2.90
C ILE A 32 -1.81 20.07 1.92
N ASN A 33 -0.54 20.29 2.25
CA ASN A 33 0.58 20.02 1.33
C ASN A 33 1.18 18.61 1.34
N GLU A 34 0.74 17.68 2.21
CA GLU A 34 1.21 16.29 2.15
C GLU A 34 0.04 15.29 2.14
N GLU A 35 -0.21 14.79 0.94
CA GLU A 35 -1.37 13.98 0.48
C GLU A 35 -1.51 12.60 1.15
N VAL A 36 -0.58 12.21 2.02
CA VAL A 36 -0.56 10.89 2.69
C VAL A 36 -1.14 10.95 4.10
N ASP A 37 -1.14 12.12 4.74
CA ASP A 37 -1.62 12.29 6.12
C ASP A 37 -3.14 12.48 6.23
N PHE A 38 -3.84 12.82 5.14
CA PHE A 38 -5.24 13.26 5.25
C PHE A 38 -6.23 12.11 5.49
N TYR A 39 -6.03 10.95 4.85
CA TYR A 39 -6.88 9.78 5.11
C TYR A 39 -6.65 9.23 6.51
N ASP A 40 -5.40 9.17 6.97
CA ASP A 40 -5.03 8.77 8.32
C ASP A 40 -5.53 9.80 9.36
N PHE A 41 -5.57 11.08 9.02
CA PHE A 41 -6.19 12.14 9.83
C PHE A 41 -7.71 11.99 9.91
N LEU A 42 -8.39 11.68 8.80
CA LEU A 42 -9.83 11.41 8.81
C LEU A 42 -10.16 10.14 9.60
N GLU A 43 -9.34 9.11 9.48
CA GLU A 43 -9.49 7.85 10.22
C GLU A 43 -9.21 8.08 11.71
N ALA A 44 -8.17 8.84 12.06
CA ALA A 44 -7.91 9.27 13.44
C ALA A 44 -9.03 10.15 14.02
N ILE A 45 -9.65 11.01 13.21
CA ILE A 45 -10.84 11.79 13.64
C ILE A 45 -12.04 10.87 13.85
N SER A 46 -12.26 9.89 12.97
CA SER A 46 -13.34 8.91 13.11
C SER A 46 -13.14 8.04 14.36
N ASP A 47 -11.93 7.53 14.57
CA ASP A 47 -11.56 6.65 15.67
C ASP A 47 -11.59 7.39 17.02
N LYS A 48 -11.13 8.65 17.04
CA LYS A 48 -11.22 9.52 18.21
C LYS A 48 -12.67 9.95 18.50
N SER A 49 -13.48 10.15 17.46
CA SER A 49 -14.93 10.34 17.61
C SER A 49 -15.58 9.12 18.24
N ASP A 50 -15.23 7.91 17.78
CA ASP A 50 -15.76 6.64 18.29
C ASP A 50 -15.33 6.37 19.74
N THR A 51 -14.05 6.62 20.08
CA THR A 51 -13.49 6.52 21.44
C THR A 51 -14.20 7.46 22.42
N ILE A 52 -14.43 8.71 22.03
CA ILE A 52 -15.19 9.69 22.83
C ILE A 52 -16.64 9.21 23.02
N THR A 53 -17.24 8.52 22.03
CA THR A 53 -18.56 7.92 22.24
C THR A 53 -18.55 6.84 23.32
N HIS A 54 -17.55 5.96 23.30
CA HIS A 54 -17.42 4.85 24.25
C HIS A 54 -17.11 5.32 25.69
N GLU A 55 -16.14 6.22 25.88
CA GLU A 55 -15.80 6.77 27.21
C GLU A 55 -17.00 7.46 27.89
N LEU A 56 -17.92 7.99 27.08
CA LEU A 56 -19.09 8.70 27.55
C LEU A 56 -20.35 7.82 27.64
N GLU A 57 -20.35 6.61 27.06
CA GLU A 57 -21.36 5.57 27.35
C GLU A 57 -21.08 4.92 28.71
N ASP A 58 -19.81 4.72 29.05
CA ASP A 58 -19.38 4.15 30.33
C ASP A 58 -19.63 5.10 31.52
N GLN A 59 -19.68 6.42 31.30
CA GLN A 59 -20.06 7.39 32.33
C GLN A 59 -21.55 7.36 32.74
N GLN A 60 -22.33 6.38 32.25
CA GLN A 60 -23.78 6.34 32.44
C GLN A 60 -24.31 5.04 33.07
N ILE A 61 -23.83 4.69 34.27
CA ILE A 61 -24.61 3.92 35.27
C ILE A 61 -24.45 4.58 36.66
N ASP A 62 -25.11 5.71 36.86
CA ASP A 62 -25.69 6.02 38.19
C ASP A 62 -26.92 6.90 37.98
N SER A 63 -28.06 6.46 38.50
CA SER A 63 -29.36 7.01 38.20
C SER A 63 -30.17 7.20 39.47
N GLN A 64 -30.28 8.44 39.95
CA GLN A 64 -31.37 8.94 40.80
C GLN A 64 -31.20 10.47 41.06
N HIS A 65 -31.72 11.38 40.23
CA HIS A 65 -32.09 12.77 40.63
C HIS A 65 -32.89 13.50 39.49
N PRO A 66 -33.63 14.60 39.78
CA PRO A 66 -34.80 15.10 39.03
C PRO A 66 -34.53 15.88 37.74
N TRP A 67 -33.29 15.91 37.24
CA TRP A 67 -32.89 16.66 36.03
C TRP A 67 -33.17 15.90 34.71
N ARG A 68 -34.18 15.01 34.71
CA ARG A 68 -34.47 14.07 33.60
C ARG A 68 -34.69 14.75 32.24
N ARG A 69 -35.35 15.92 32.21
CA ARG A 69 -35.56 16.71 30.98
C ARG A 69 -34.25 17.29 30.43
N SER A 70 -33.43 17.88 31.30
CA SER A 70 -32.14 18.45 30.92
C SER A 70 -31.20 17.38 30.36
N LYS A 71 -31.22 16.16 30.93
CA LYS A 71 -30.44 15.02 30.42
C LYS A 71 -30.89 14.57 29.02
N ILE A 72 -32.20 14.52 28.75
CA ILE A 72 -32.72 14.18 27.42
C ILE A 72 -32.31 15.24 26.39
N ASP A 73 -32.40 16.52 26.74
CA ASP A 73 -32.00 17.62 25.85
C ASP A 73 -30.51 17.58 25.52
N ILE A 74 -29.65 17.29 26.51
CA ILE A 74 -28.19 17.17 26.32
C ILE A 74 -27.86 15.95 25.43
N LEU A 75 -28.51 14.81 25.65
CA LEU A 75 -28.32 13.61 24.81
C LEU A 75 -28.77 13.85 23.37
N GLU A 76 -29.84 14.62 23.18
CA GLU A 76 -30.35 14.94 21.85
C GLU A 76 -29.46 15.95 21.12
N GLN A 77 -28.97 16.98 21.82
CA GLN A 77 -27.95 17.90 21.28
C GLN A 77 -26.69 17.15 20.85
N ARG A 78 -26.26 16.18 21.67
CA ARG A 78 -25.09 15.35 21.38
C ARG A 78 -25.29 14.44 20.17
N ARG A 79 -26.46 13.81 20.04
CA ARG A 79 -26.80 13.00 18.84
C ARG A 79 -26.83 13.86 17.57
N ARG A 80 -27.40 15.07 17.64
CA ARG A 80 -27.42 16.01 16.50
C ARG A 80 -26.00 16.39 16.07
N LEU A 81 -25.13 16.65 17.04
CA LEU A 81 -23.74 17.00 16.77
C LEU A 81 -22.96 15.84 16.15
N LYS A 82 -23.12 14.61 16.66
CA LYS A 82 -22.52 13.39 16.08
C LYS A 82 -22.94 13.25 14.61
N ASN A 83 -24.23 13.38 14.33
CA ASN A 83 -24.75 13.29 12.96
C ASN A 83 -24.18 14.38 12.05
N GLN A 84 -24.00 15.61 12.56
CA GLN A 84 -23.39 16.70 11.80
C GLN A 84 -21.91 16.43 11.48
N LEU A 85 -21.15 15.91 12.44
CA LEU A 85 -19.75 15.55 12.25
C LEU A 85 -19.61 14.41 11.23
N GLU A 86 -20.40 13.35 11.37
CA GLU A 86 -20.43 12.24 10.40
C GLU A 86 -20.77 12.72 8.99
N GLN A 87 -21.76 13.62 8.84
CA GLN A 87 -22.11 14.20 7.54
C GLN A 87 -20.97 15.02 6.95
N ARG A 88 -20.24 15.79 7.77
CA ARG A 88 -19.10 16.59 7.31
C ARG A 88 -17.92 15.72 6.89
N ILE A 89 -17.58 14.69 7.69
CA ILE A 89 -16.54 13.70 7.34
C ILE A 89 -16.90 12.99 6.03
N ARG A 90 -18.15 12.55 5.88
CA ARG A 90 -18.64 11.91 4.63
C ARG A 90 -18.50 12.86 3.44
N THR A 91 -18.93 14.11 3.60
CA THR A 91 -18.87 15.11 2.53
C THR A 91 -17.42 15.38 2.10
N CYS A 92 -16.51 15.56 3.06
CA CYS A 92 -15.08 15.71 2.80
C CYS A 92 -14.50 14.47 2.08
N SER A 93 -14.85 13.26 2.52
CA SER A 93 -14.42 12.01 1.88
C SER A 93 -14.86 11.91 0.41
N ILE A 94 -16.05 12.44 0.08
CA ILE A 94 -16.59 12.47 -1.29
C ILE A 94 -15.83 13.49 -2.14
N TYR A 95 -15.53 14.68 -1.62
CA TYR A 95 -14.75 15.70 -2.33
C TYR A 95 -13.32 15.26 -2.62
N LEU A 96 -12.67 14.56 -1.68
CA LEU A 96 -11.34 14.00 -1.89
C LEU A 96 -11.33 12.91 -2.94
N LYS A 97 -12.28 11.96 -2.88
CA LYS A 97 -12.45 10.96 -3.94
C LYS A 97 -12.75 11.58 -5.30
N LYS A 98 -13.34 12.78 -5.32
CA LYS A 98 -13.61 13.57 -6.53
C LYS A 98 -12.39 14.40 -6.99
N SER A 99 -11.33 14.48 -6.21
CA SER A 99 -10.09 15.16 -6.62
C SER A 99 -9.56 14.52 -7.90
N ASN A 100 -9.36 15.36 -8.92
CA ASN A 100 -8.88 14.94 -10.23
C ASN A 100 -7.53 14.21 -10.15
N PHE A 101 -6.75 14.44 -9.09
CA PHE A 101 -5.43 13.84 -8.92
C PHE A 101 -5.49 12.33 -8.63
N ILE A 102 -6.35 11.89 -7.69
CA ILE A 102 -6.54 10.46 -7.38
C ILE A 102 -7.04 9.71 -8.61
N GLN A 103 -8.02 10.29 -9.32
CA GLN A 103 -8.54 9.69 -10.54
C GLN A 103 -7.48 9.62 -11.67
N THR A 104 -6.57 10.58 -11.73
CA THR A 104 -5.48 10.59 -12.73
C THR A 104 -4.42 9.55 -12.39
N ARG A 105 -4.02 9.41 -11.12
CA ARG A 105 -3.12 8.35 -10.66
C ARG A 105 -3.68 6.96 -10.96
N ASP A 106 -4.95 6.75 -10.68
CA ASP A 106 -5.60 5.45 -10.89
C ASP A 106 -5.72 5.12 -12.39
N LYS A 107 -5.92 6.12 -13.26
CA LYS A 107 -5.88 5.97 -14.73
C LYS A 107 -4.47 5.66 -15.26
N ILE A 108 -3.45 6.33 -14.73
CA ILE A 108 -2.05 6.10 -15.12
C ILE A 108 -1.59 4.72 -14.67
N SER A 109 -1.82 4.37 -13.40
CA SER A 109 -1.52 3.05 -12.85
C SER A 109 -2.23 1.95 -13.66
N PHE A 110 -3.49 2.19 -14.03
CA PHE A 110 -4.24 1.25 -14.84
C PHE A 110 -3.60 1.04 -16.21
N SER A 111 -3.31 2.13 -16.91
CA SER A 111 -2.74 2.08 -18.26
C SER A 111 -1.37 1.42 -18.27
N ILE A 112 -0.49 1.80 -17.34
CA ILE A 112 0.85 1.21 -17.21
C ILE A 112 0.74 -0.28 -16.85
N GLY A 113 -0.13 -0.65 -15.92
CA GLY A 113 -0.33 -2.04 -15.51
C GLY A 113 -0.81 -2.93 -16.66
N VAL A 114 -1.78 -2.46 -17.45
CA VAL A 114 -2.30 -3.20 -18.62
C VAL A 114 -1.23 -3.32 -19.71
N VAL A 115 -0.56 -2.21 -20.05
CA VAL A 115 0.55 -2.24 -21.02
C VAL A 115 1.60 -3.24 -20.57
N ASN A 116 2.03 -3.19 -19.31
CA ASN A 116 3.05 -4.10 -18.81
C ASN A 116 2.60 -5.58 -18.84
N ALA A 117 1.34 -5.86 -18.46
CA ALA A 117 0.79 -7.20 -18.51
C ALA A 117 0.70 -7.78 -19.94
N CYS A 118 0.39 -6.95 -20.94
CA CYS A 118 0.32 -7.38 -22.34
C CYS A 118 1.70 -7.46 -23.00
N PHE A 119 2.58 -6.47 -22.77
CA PHE A 119 3.87 -6.40 -23.45
C PHE A 119 4.89 -7.39 -22.92
N SER A 120 4.85 -7.74 -21.63
CA SER A 120 5.82 -8.67 -21.04
C SER A 120 5.82 -10.08 -21.65
N PRO A 121 4.68 -10.78 -21.84
CA PRO A 121 4.66 -12.04 -22.57
C PRO A 121 5.01 -11.89 -24.06
N LEU A 122 4.65 -10.76 -24.70
CA LEU A 122 5.03 -10.48 -26.10
C LEU A 122 6.55 -10.35 -26.25
N ILE A 123 7.20 -9.63 -25.33
CA ILE A 123 8.66 -9.49 -25.31
C ILE A 123 9.32 -10.83 -25.03
N ALA A 124 8.83 -11.58 -24.04
CA ALA A 124 9.35 -12.91 -23.73
C ALA A 124 9.30 -13.85 -24.94
N GLY A 125 8.19 -13.84 -25.70
CA GLY A 125 8.04 -14.68 -26.88
C GLY A 125 8.83 -14.21 -28.11
N ARG A 126 8.83 -12.90 -28.41
CA ARG A 126 9.38 -12.37 -29.67
C ARG A 126 10.83 -11.89 -29.57
N TRP A 127 11.22 -11.36 -28.42
CA TRP A 127 12.55 -10.80 -28.14
C TRP A 127 13.01 -11.15 -26.71
N PRO A 128 13.25 -12.43 -26.42
CA PRO A 128 13.57 -12.92 -25.06
C PRO A 128 14.80 -12.25 -24.44
N HIS A 129 15.75 -11.78 -25.27
CA HIS A 129 16.95 -11.09 -24.82
C HIS A 129 16.70 -9.70 -24.20
N LEU A 130 15.55 -9.07 -24.48
CA LEU A 130 15.17 -7.78 -23.91
C LEU A 130 14.56 -7.91 -22.52
N LEU A 131 13.98 -9.07 -22.20
CA LEU A 131 13.24 -9.26 -20.96
C LEU A 131 14.08 -8.97 -19.69
N PRO A 132 15.35 -9.40 -19.57
CA PRO A 132 16.18 -9.07 -18.40
C PRO A 132 16.41 -7.57 -18.22
N PHE A 133 16.52 -6.81 -19.32
CA PHE A 133 16.67 -5.35 -19.28
C PHE A 133 15.36 -4.67 -18.84
N VAL A 134 14.22 -5.12 -19.38
CA VAL A 134 12.90 -4.62 -19.00
C VAL A 134 12.64 -4.87 -17.52
N TYR A 135 12.89 -6.11 -17.06
CA TYR A 135 12.80 -6.48 -15.65
C TYR A 135 13.67 -5.59 -14.75
N THR A 136 14.94 -5.40 -15.11
CA THR A 136 15.88 -4.58 -14.33
C THR A 136 15.43 -3.13 -14.27
N THR A 137 15.01 -2.56 -15.39
CA THR A 137 14.50 -1.18 -15.47
C THR A 137 13.27 -1.00 -14.57
N GLN A 138 12.36 -1.98 -14.59
CA GLN A 138 11.16 -1.95 -13.77
C GLN A 138 11.47 -2.10 -12.28
N ILE A 139 12.41 -2.95 -11.87
CA ILE A 139 12.84 -3.02 -10.45
C ILE A 139 13.44 -1.70 -9.99
N LEU A 140 14.38 -1.16 -10.77
CA LEU A 140 15.08 0.08 -10.42
C LEU A 140 14.14 1.28 -10.33
N PHE A 141 12.95 1.20 -10.95
CA PHE A 141 11.92 2.21 -10.82
C PHE A 141 10.92 1.89 -9.69
N LEU A 142 10.33 0.70 -9.68
CA LEU A 142 9.24 0.34 -8.78
C LEU A 142 9.68 0.18 -7.32
N ILE A 143 10.87 -0.37 -7.07
CA ILE A 143 11.36 -0.57 -5.70
C ILE A 143 11.63 0.77 -5.02
N PRO A 144 12.38 1.73 -5.59
CA PRO A 144 12.59 3.03 -4.94
C PRO A 144 11.31 3.81 -4.72
N VAL A 145 10.38 3.81 -5.68
CA VAL A 145 9.06 4.45 -5.52
C VAL A 145 8.31 3.84 -4.34
N ARG A 146 8.32 2.50 -4.22
CA ARG A 146 7.69 1.80 -3.09
C ARG A 146 8.41 2.11 -1.78
N SER A 147 9.74 2.15 -1.77
CA SER A 147 10.52 2.47 -0.57
C SER A 147 10.24 3.87 -0.06
N PHE A 148 10.12 4.86 -0.96
CA PHE A 148 9.73 6.22 -0.60
C PHE A 148 8.32 6.26 0.01
N TYR A 149 7.36 5.58 -0.61
CA TYR A 149 5.99 5.49 -0.10
C TYR A 149 5.91 4.80 1.28
N TYR A 150 6.66 3.72 1.49
CA TYR A 150 6.62 2.94 2.73
C TYR A 150 7.34 3.63 3.87
N LYS A 151 8.37 4.43 3.56
CA LYS A 151 9.05 5.25 4.56
C LYS A 151 8.11 6.29 5.15
N GLN A 152 7.28 6.94 4.32
CA GLN A 152 6.27 7.90 4.78
C GLN A 152 5.24 7.23 5.71
N LYS A 153 4.83 6.01 5.39
CA LYS A 153 3.86 5.24 6.19
C LYS A 153 4.46 4.49 7.38
N THR A 154 5.75 4.65 7.66
CA THR A 154 6.49 3.88 8.68
C THR A 154 6.44 2.35 8.52
N TRP A 155 6.08 1.84 7.33
CA TRP A 155 5.99 0.40 7.01
C TRP A 155 7.30 -0.15 6.42
N HIS A 156 8.44 0.42 6.80
CA HIS A 156 9.74 0.08 6.22
C HIS A 156 10.15 -1.38 6.45
N TYR A 157 9.64 -2.04 7.50
CA TYR A 157 9.86 -3.47 7.74
C TYR A 157 9.28 -4.36 6.64
N SER A 158 8.24 -3.94 5.93
CA SER A 158 7.65 -4.72 4.83
C SER A 158 8.57 -4.84 3.61
N LEU A 159 9.63 -4.02 3.50
CA LEU A 159 10.62 -4.11 2.43
C LEU A 159 11.67 -5.21 2.68
N TYR A 160 11.70 -5.81 3.87
CA TYR A 160 12.63 -6.88 4.23
C TYR A 160 12.06 -8.29 3.97
N ASP A 161 10.95 -8.38 3.23
CA ASP A 161 10.38 -9.66 2.82
C ASP A 161 11.29 -10.41 1.83
N LEU A 162 11.16 -11.74 1.82
CA LEU A 162 11.94 -12.63 0.96
C LEU A 162 11.86 -12.26 -0.53
N CYS A 163 10.74 -11.71 -1.00
CA CYS A 163 10.59 -11.33 -2.40
C CYS A 163 11.59 -10.24 -2.81
N TYR A 164 11.85 -9.24 -1.97
CA TYR A 164 12.85 -8.20 -2.28
C TYR A 164 14.26 -8.78 -2.35
N PHE A 165 14.57 -9.71 -1.44
CA PHE A 165 15.85 -10.41 -1.44
C PHE A 165 16.05 -11.26 -2.69
N VAL A 166 15.03 -12.03 -3.12
CA VAL A 166 15.11 -12.86 -4.32
C VAL A 166 15.21 -12.00 -5.59
N ASN A 167 14.53 -10.86 -5.65
CA ASN A 167 14.70 -9.91 -6.75
C ASN A 167 16.13 -9.35 -6.81
N LEU A 168 16.71 -8.99 -5.66
CA LEU A 168 18.11 -8.56 -5.57
C LEU A 168 19.07 -9.67 -6.02
N LEU A 169 18.91 -10.90 -5.53
CA LEU A 169 19.72 -12.04 -5.97
C LEU A 169 19.59 -12.29 -7.46
N THR A 170 18.38 -12.17 -8.01
CA THR A 170 18.14 -12.30 -9.45
C THR A 170 18.89 -11.22 -10.23
N LEU A 171 18.89 -9.96 -9.77
CA LEU A 171 19.71 -8.91 -10.39
C LEU A 171 21.21 -9.19 -10.30
N VAL A 172 21.69 -9.68 -9.16
CA VAL A 172 23.10 -10.06 -8.98
C VAL A 172 23.47 -11.18 -9.97
N TYR A 173 22.60 -12.18 -10.14
CA TYR A 173 22.80 -13.22 -11.15
C TYR A 173 22.85 -12.66 -12.57
N LEU A 174 21.89 -11.79 -12.93
CA LEU A 174 21.76 -11.28 -14.30
C LEU A 174 22.95 -10.41 -14.74
N TRP A 175 23.56 -9.66 -13.81
CA TRP A 175 24.52 -8.61 -14.17
C TRP A 175 25.93 -8.83 -13.61
N ILE A 176 26.08 -9.54 -12.49
CA ILE A 176 27.36 -9.66 -11.79
C ILE A 176 27.92 -11.06 -11.93
N LEU A 177 27.11 -12.10 -11.68
CA LEU A 177 27.57 -13.49 -11.63
C LEU A 177 26.73 -14.45 -12.52
N PRO A 178 26.64 -14.21 -13.85
CA PRO A 178 25.86 -15.05 -14.75
C PRO A 178 26.48 -16.45 -14.98
N SER A 179 27.73 -16.64 -14.58
CA SER A 179 28.46 -17.92 -14.68
C SER A 179 28.28 -18.83 -13.46
N SER A 180 27.66 -18.35 -12.38
CA SER A 180 27.46 -19.15 -11.17
C SER A 180 26.22 -20.04 -11.31
N THR A 181 26.46 -21.36 -11.39
CA THR A 181 25.40 -22.38 -11.41
C THR A 181 24.59 -22.40 -10.13
N ILE A 182 25.27 -22.30 -8.98
CA ILE A 182 24.62 -22.32 -7.66
C ILE A 182 23.67 -21.13 -7.53
N LEU A 183 24.13 -19.93 -7.90
CA LEU A 183 23.31 -18.74 -7.80
C LEU A 183 22.08 -18.82 -8.72
N PHE A 184 22.25 -19.31 -9.95
CA PHE A 184 21.13 -19.55 -10.86
C PHE A 184 20.11 -20.52 -10.25
N THR A 185 20.55 -21.69 -9.78
CA THR A 185 19.66 -22.71 -9.21
C THR A 185 18.90 -22.18 -7.99
N VAL A 186 19.57 -21.47 -7.09
CA VAL A 186 18.93 -20.85 -5.92
C VAL A 186 17.89 -19.82 -6.36
N CYS A 187 18.22 -18.92 -7.28
CA CYS A 187 17.28 -17.92 -7.78
C CYS A 187 16.08 -18.59 -8.48
N TYR A 188 16.32 -19.61 -9.29
CA TYR A 188 15.29 -20.35 -10.02
C TYR A 188 14.32 -21.04 -9.06
N MET A 189 14.84 -21.77 -8.07
CA MET A 189 14.02 -22.45 -7.05
C MET A 189 13.24 -21.48 -6.17
N LEU A 190 13.87 -20.39 -5.69
CA LEU A 190 13.19 -19.40 -4.86
C LEU A 190 12.10 -18.64 -5.63
N SER A 191 12.34 -18.35 -6.91
CA SER A 191 11.39 -17.65 -7.78
C SER A 191 10.18 -18.51 -8.13
N HIS A 192 10.39 -19.77 -8.50
CA HIS A 192 9.31 -20.69 -8.89
C HIS A 192 8.62 -21.37 -7.71
N GLY A 193 9.26 -21.40 -6.54
CA GLY A 193 8.68 -21.92 -5.31
C GLY A 193 8.06 -20.79 -4.47
N PRO A 194 8.73 -20.32 -3.39
CA PRO A 194 8.18 -19.35 -2.45
C PRO A 194 7.53 -18.12 -3.08
N LEU A 195 8.15 -17.51 -4.09
CA LEU A 195 7.61 -16.29 -4.72
C LEU A 195 6.33 -16.57 -5.51
N ALA A 196 6.28 -17.64 -6.30
CA ALA A 196 5.09 -18.01 -7.05
C ALA A 196 3.95 -18.45 -6.12
N PHE A 197 4.24 -19.25 -5.10
CA PHE A 197 3.25 -19.66 -4.10
C PHE A 197 2.70 -18.47 -3.31
N ALA A 198 3.52 -17.45 -3.02
CA ALA A 198 3.08 -16.24 -2.35
C ALA A 198 1.95 -15.51 -3.10
N ILE A 199 1.95 -15.54 -4.44
CA ILE A 199 0.85 -14.93 -5.23
C ILE A 199 -0.48 -15.60 -4.88
N VAL A 200 -0.49 -16.93 -4.80
CA VAL A 200 -1.68 -17.73 -4.52
C VAL A 200 -2.08 -17.61 -3.05
N LEU A 201 -1.14 -17.84 -2.13
CA LEU A 201 -1.40 -17.87 -0.69
C LEU A 201 -1.86 -16.53 -0.13
N TRP A 202 -1.24 -15.43 -0.58
CA TRP A 202 -1.60 -14.09 -0.13
C TRP A 202 -2.66 -13.43 -1.01
N HIS A 203 -3.29 -14.20 -1.92
CA HIS A 203 -4.29 -13.74 -2.88
C HIS A 203 -3.89 -12.41 -3.54
N ASN A 204 -2.64 -12.35 -4.00
CA ASN A 204 -2.06 -11.14 -4.56
C ASN A 204 -2.67 -10.85 -5.94
N SER A 205 -3.83 -10.20 -5.89
CA SER A 205 -4.64 -9.93 -7.06
C SER A 205 -4.06 -8.76 -7.83
N LEU A 206 -3.99 -8.91 -9.16
CA LEU A 206 -3.57 -7.85 -10.06
C LEU A 206 -4.68 -6.80 -10.17
N VAL A 207 -4.62 -5.79 -9.31
CA VAL A 207 -5.55 -4.65 -9.31
C VAL A 207 -4.87 -3.45 -9.96
N PHE A 208 -5.23 -3.19 -11.21
CA PHE A 208 -4.63 -2.15 -12.04
C PHE A 208 -4.74 -0.72 -11.46
N HIS A 209 -5.76 -0.46 -10.64
CA HIS A 209 -5.96 0.84 -9.97
C HIS A 209 -5.06 1.08 -8.75
N SER A 210 -4.25 0.10 -8.35
CA SER A 210 -3.32 0.26 -7.23
C SER A 210 -1.89 -0.08 -7.66
N LEU A 211 -1.04 0.94 -7.71
CA LEU A 211 0.38 0.78 -8.02
C LEU A 211 1.07 -0.15 -7.01
N ASP A 212 0.63 -0.16 -5.75
CA ASP A 212 1.17 -1.04 -4.72
C ASP A 212 0.88 -2.52 -5.03
N LYS A 213 -0.35 -2.83 -5.47
CA LYS A 213 -0.74 -4.20 -5.87
C LYS A 213 -0.06 -4.63 -7.15
N VAL A 214 0.04 -3.75 -8.15
CA VAL A 214 0.78 -4.02 -9.38
C VAL A 214 2.26 -4.31 -9.09
N THR A 215 2.90 -3.49 -8.26
CA THR A 215 4.29 -3.69 -7.85
C THR A 215 4.47 -5.01 -7.09
N SER A 216 3.52 -5.36 -6.21
CA SER A 216 3.55 -6.61 -5.48
C SER A 216 3.47 -7.81 -6.45
N VAL A 217 2.52 -7.84 -7.37
CA VAL A 217 2.45 -8.91 -8.39
C VAL A 217 3.74 -8.96 -9.23
N PHE A 218 4.29 -7.80 -9.60
CA PHE A 218 5.53 -7.71 -10.36
C PHE A 218 6.71 -8.39 -9.65
N ILE A 219 6.98 -8.05 -8.38
CA ILE A 219 8.12 -8.61 -7.63
C ILE A 219 7.99 -10.13 -7.39
N HIS A 220 6.77 -10.67 -7.42
CA HIS A 220 6.55 -12.10 -7.28
C HIS A 220 6.58 -12.87 -8.61
N ALA A 221 6.08 -12.27 -9.71
CA ALA A 221 5.93 -12.96 -10.99
C ALA A 221 7.10 -12.75 -11.97
N TYR A 222 7.78 -11.61 -11.95
CA TYR A 222 8.81 -11.32 -12.94
C TYR A 222 10.12 -12.08 -12.77
N PRO A 223 10.61 -12.39 -11.56
CA PRO A 223 11.81 -13.21 -11.40
C PRO A 223 11.66 -14.56 -12.10
N SER A 224 10.53 -15.25 -11.88
CA SER A 224 10.23 -16.53 -12.51
C SER A 224 10.04 -16.40 -14.02
N LEU A 225 9.31 -15.37 -14.48
CA LEU A 225 9.16 -15.10 -15.92
C LEU A 225 10.53 -14.87 -16.59
N THR A 226 11.40 -14.08 -15.97
CA THR A 226 12.72 -13.72 -16.52
C THR A 226 13.64 -14.92 -16.57
N LEU A 227 13.76 -15.67 -15.48
CA LEU A 227 14.61 -16.86 -15.42
C LEU A 227 14.12 -17.97 -16.34
N CYS A 228 12.80 -18.18 -16.44
CA CYS A 228 12.20 -19.12 -17.39
C CYS A 228 12.49 -18.73 -18.84
N THR A 229 12.37 -17.44 -19.17
CA THR A 229 12.67 -16.92 -20.51
C THR A 229 14.14 -17.12 -20.86
N ILE A 230 15.05 -16.85 -19.93
CA ILE A 230 16.49 -17.07 -20.15
C ILE A 230 16.79 -18.55 -20.34
N ARG A 231 16.21 -19.44 -19.51
CA ARG A 231 16.46 -20.88 -19.56
C ARG A 231 15.91 -21.57 -20.81
N TRP A 232 14.72 -21.18 -21.25
CA TRP A 232 13.95 -21.94 -22.25
C TRP A 232 13.71 -21.21 -23.58
N LEU A 233 13.65 -19.87 -23.58
CA LEU A 233 13.27 -19.09 -24.78
C LEU A 233 14.47 -18.40 -25.44
N LEU A 234 15.59 -18.25 -24.73
CA LEU A 234 16.75 -17.55 -25.25
C LEU A 234 17.50 -18.41 -26.29
N PRO A 235 17.90 -17.88 -27.45
CA PRO A 235 18.69 -18.61 -28.43
C PRO A 235 20.00 -19.14 -27.82
N LEU A 236 20.36 -20.39 -28.12
CA LEU A 236 21.48 -21.10 -27.49
C LEU A 236 22.83 -20.36 -27.59
N ASN A 237 23.08 -19.69 -28.71
CA ASN A 237 24.29 -18.89 -28.90
C ASN A 237 24.35 -17.70 -27.91
N VAL A 238 23.23 -16.99 -27.74
CA VAL A 238 23.14 -15.85 -26.80
C VAL A 238 23.14 -16.34 -25.36
N GLN A 239 22.49 -17.47 -25.09
CA GLN A 239 22.44 -18.07 -23.75
C GLN A 239 23.83 -18.52 -23.29
N ARG A 240 24.61 -19.20 -24.14
CA ARG A 240 25.97 -19.65 -23.80
C ARG A 240 26.95 -18.49 -23.59
N ASP A 241 26.84 -17.46 -24.41
CA ASP A 241 27.70 -16.27 -24.33
C ASP A 241 27.40 -15.46 -23.06
N ARG A 242 26.11 -15.19 -22.80
CA ARG A 242 25.69 -14.28 -21.71
C ARG A 242 25.41 -14.95 -20.38
N TYR A 243 24.92 -16.20 -20.39
CA TYR A 243 24.50 -16.96 -19.20
C TYR A 243 25.13 -18.36 -19.19
N PRO A 244 26.47 -18.46 -19.12
CA PRO A 244 27.17 -19.74 -19.25
C PRO A 244 26.85 -20.73 -18.14
N ALA A 245 26.34 -20.27 -16.98
CA ALA A 245 25.87 -21.15 -15.91
C ALA A 245 24.82 -22.16 -16.41
N ILE A 246 23.92 -21.73 -17.28
CA ILE A 246 22.81 -22.57 -17.74
C ILE A 246 23.32 -23.69 -18.64
N ALA A 247 24.20 -23.36 -19.59
CA ALA A 247 24.81 -24.35 -20.46
C ALA A 247 25.57 -25.41 -19.67
N SER A 248 26.29 -25.01 -18.62
CA SER A 248 27.04 -25.95 -17.77
C SER A 248 26.15 -26.88 -16.93
N ILE A 249 24.86 -26.55 -16.75
CA ILE A 249 23.89 -27.44 -16.10
C ILE A 249 23.40 -28.46 -17.12
N ASP A 250 23.06 -28.03 -18.32
CA ASP A 250 22.57 -28.89 -19.40
C ASP A 250 23.63 -29.92 -19.81
N ASP A 251 24.89 -29.51 -19.94
CA ASP A 251 26.01 -30.41 -20.28
C ASP A 251 26.21 -31.51 -19.21
N LYS A 252 25.94 -31.20 -17.94
CA LYS A 252 26.00 -32.17 -16.83
C LYS A 252 24.82 -33.13 -16.84
N GLU A 253 23.64 -32.66 -17.22
CA GLU A 253 22.47 -33.54 -17.35
C GLU A 253 22.68 -34.54 -18.49
N GLU A 254 23.21 -34.11 -19.64
CA GLU A 254 23.52 -34.99 -20.77
C GLU A 254 24.56 -36.08 -20.45
N HIS A 255 25.54 -35.79 -19.58
CA HIS A 255 26.56 -36.77 -19.18
C HIS A 255 26.10 -37.76 -18.09
N ASN A 256 24.98 -37.49 -17.42
CA ASN A 256 24.43 -38.35 -16.35
C ASN A 256 23.25 -39.23 -16.81
N ILE A 257 22.92 -39.21 -18.10
CA ILE A 257 21.91 -40.06 -18.76
C ILE A 257 22.63 -41.11 -19.60
#